data_AF-A0A819X3B1-F1
#
_entry.id   AF-A0A819X3B1-F1
#
_cell.length_a   1.000
_cell.length_b   1.000
_cell.length_c   1.000
_cell.angle_alpha   90.00
_cell.angle_beta   90.00
_cell.angle_gamma   90.00
#
_symmetry.space_group_name_H-M   'P 1'
#
loop_
_entity.id
_entity.type
_entity.pdbx_description
1 polymer ?
#
loop_
_entity_poly.entity_id
_entity_poly.type
_entity_poly.pdbx_seq_one_letter_code
_entity_poly.pdbx_strand_id
1 'polypeptide(L)' 'MMTDNNLVRHLDACETMGNASTICSDKTGTLTTNSMTVVQSYITG' A
#
# COMPACT_ATOMS: atom_id res chain seq x y z
N MET A 1 -0.41 -10.06 14.13
CA MET A 1 -1.17 -9.90 12.86
C MET A 1 -2.36 -8.96 13.03
N MET A 2 -3.41 -9.32 13.79
CA MET A 2 -4.54 -8.40 13.99
C MET A 2 -4.17 -7.09 14.71
N THR A 3 -3.24 -7.16 15.68
CA THR A 3 -2.67 -5.98 16.36
C THR A 3 -1.87 -5.08 15.44
N ASP A 4 -1.41 -5.62 14.32
CA ASP A 4 -0.52 -4.95 13.35
C ASP A 4 -1.33 -4.42 12.16
N ASN A 5 -2.66 -4.30 12.31
CA ASN A 5 -3.61 -3.94 11.26
C ASN A 5 -3.66 -4.93 10.07
N ASN A 6 -3.27 -6.19 10.29
CA ASN A 6 -3.29 -7.24 9.28
C ASN A 6 -4.36 -8.29 9.61
N LEU A 7 -5.52 -8.18 8.96
CA LEU A 7 -6.61 -9.15 9.07
C LEU A 7 -6.46 -10.26 8.02
N VAL A 8 -6.01 -11.42 8.48
CA VAL A 8 -5.95 -12.63 7.65
C VAL A 8 -7.33 -13.30 7.62
N ARG A 9 -7.92 -13.40 6.43
CA ARG A 9 -9.26 -14.00 6.23
C ARG A 9 -9.22 -15.50 5.95
N HIS A 10 -8.13 -15.98 5.34
CA HIS A 10 -7.87 -17.38 5.05
C HIS A 10 -6.48 -17.75 5.55
N LEU A 11 -6.38 -18.83 6.35
CA LEU A 11 -5.14 -19.15 7.08
C LEU A 11 -3.97 -19.56 6.15
N ASP A 12 -4.28 -20.12 4.98
CA ASP A 12 -3.34 -20.49 3.92
C ASP A 12 -2.63 -19.29 3.27
N ALA A 13 -3.24 -18.10 3.33
CA ALA A 13 -2.64 -16.87 2.82
C ALA A 13 -1.33 -16.51 3.56
N CYS A 14 -1.19 -16.90 4.83
CA CYS A 14 0.05 -16.70 5.59
C CYS A 14 1.23 -17.43 4.98
N GLU A 15 1.03 -18.67 4.55
CA GLU A 15 2.09 -19.49 3.92
C GLU A 15 2.40 -18.98 2.51
N THR A 16 1.37 -18.66 1.72
CA THR A 16 1.52 -18.12 0.37
C THR A 16 2.35 -16.83 0.37
N MET A 17 2.09 -15.92 1.31
CA MET A 17 2.87 -14.68 1.45
C MET A 17 4.29 -14.94 1.96
N GLY A 18 4.55 -16.02 2.69
CA GLY A 18 5.91 -16.41 3.08
C GLY A 18 6.81 -16.75 1.89
N ASN A 19 6.23 -17.22 0.79
CA ASN A 19 6.95 -17.68 -0.41
C ASN A 19 6.90 -16.70 -1.60
N ALA A 20 6.24 -15.54 -1.48
CA ALA A 20 6.13 -14.64 -2.64
C ALA A 20 7.48 -13.98 -2.97
N SER A 21 7.85 -13.99 -4.25
CA SER A 21 9.08 -13.36 -4.77
C SER A 21 8.82 -12.03 -5.47
N THR A 22 7.56 -11.66 -5.70
CA THR A 22 7.17 -10.40 -6.35
C THR A 22 5.83 -9.93 -5.81
N ILE A 23 5.71 -8.63 -5.53
CA ILE A 23 4.47 -7.99 -5.09
C ILE A 23 4.08 -6.95 -6.15
N CYS A 24 2.95 -7.19 -6.82
CA CYS A 24 2.35 -6.22 -7.73
C CYS A 24 1.48 -5.25 -6.92
N SER A 25 2.06 -4.12 -6.53
CA SER A 25 1.35 -3.11 -5.73
C SER A 25 0.69 -2.05 -6.60
N ASP A 26 -0.56 -1.74 -6.29
CA ASP A 26 -1.23 -0.55 -6.83
C ASP A 26 -0.62 0.72 -6.23
N LYS A 27 -0.68 1.83 -6.98
CA LYS A 27 -0.08 3.10 -6.52
C LYS A 27 -1.00 3.86 -5.57
N THR A 28 -2.19 4.23 -6.06
CA THR A 28 -3.08 5.17 -5.38
C THR A 28 -3.87 4.46 -4.27
N GLY A 29 -3.79 4.95 -3.04
CA GLY A 29 -4.47 4.36 -1.88
C GLY A 29 -3.73 3.19 -1.22
N THR A 30 -2.66 2.70 -1.85
CA THR A 30 -1.78 1.65 -1.32
C THR A 30 -0.38 2.21 -1.04
N LEU A 31 0.33 2.70 -2.07
CA LEU A 31 1.65 3.34 -1.89
C LEU A 31 1.55 4.83 -1.58
N THR A 32 0.54 5.51 -2.13
CA THR A 32 0.23 6.91 -1.81
C THR A 32 -1.05 6.99 -0.99
N THR A 33 -1.21 8.06 -0.22
CA THR A 33 -2.36 8.28 0.67
C THR A 33 -3.69 8.55 -0.05
N ASN A 34 -3.69 8.56 -1.40
CA ASN A 34 -4.82 9.01 -2.21
C ASN A 34 -5.35 10.40 -1.80
N SER A 35 -4.50 11.24 -1.19
CA SER A 35 -4.81 12.61 -0.82
C SER A 35 -3.88 13.53 -1.60
N MET A 36 -4.38 14.08 -2.70
CA MET A 36 -3.61 14.95 -3.57
C MET A 36 -3.28 16.26 -2.86
N THR A 37 -2.00 16.65 -2.89
CA THR A 37 -1.52 17.92 -2.35
C THR A 37 -0.79 18.71 -3.42
N VAL A 38 -0.89 20.03 -3.37
CA VAL A 38 -0.10 20.90 -4.25
C VAL A 38 1.33 20.91 -3.74
N VAL A 39 2.27 20.42 -4.54
CA VAL A 39 3.70 20.38 -4.18
C VAL A 39 4.42 21.65 -4.61
N GLN A 40 4.00 22.23 -5.75
CA GLN A 40 4.62 23.43 -6.30
C GLN A 40 3.58 24.23 -7.07
N SER A 41 3.63 25.54 -6.90
CA SER A 41 2.87 26.51 -7.69
C SER A 41 3.84 27.58 -8.18
N TYR A 42 3.84 27.85 -9.48
CA TYR A 42 4.63 28.94 -10.04
C TYR A 42 3.74 30.18 -10.15
N ILE A 43 4.01 31.17 -9.29
CA ILE A 43 3.29 32.43 -9.25
C ILE A 43 4.33 33.50 -9.52
N THR A 44 4.30 34.05 -10.74
CA THR A 44 5.26 35.01 -11.35
C THR A 44 6.62 34.43 -11.76
N GLY A 45 7.07 34.88 -12.95
CA GLY A 45 8.32 34.56 -13.63
C GLY A 45 9.55 34.74 -12.76
#